data_AF-A0A958H0C1-F1
#
_entry.id   AF-A0A958H0C1-F1
#
_cell.length_a   1.000
_cell.length_b   1.000
_cell.length_c   1.000
_cell.angle_alpha   90.00
_cell.angle_beta   90.00
_cell.angle_gamma   90.00
#
_symmetry.space_group_name_H-M   'P 1'
#
loop_
_entity.id
_entity.type
_entity.pdbx_description
1 polymer ?
#
loop_
_entity_poly.entity_id
_entity_poly.type
_entity_poly.pdbx_seq_one_letter_code
_entity_poly.pdbx_strand_id
1 'polypeptide(L)'
;MMNKFEFFKINSKDGEITTQQTLILIGVAGLAATLLAIVPWLAFLNYPFRLLITIVHELSHGLAALITGGHFIRFVIFSDGSGLAYTAGGWRLLVIPAGYLGVAVFGAILIMLGRNHRWGRIAMATIGLVMILFTLRYAIPSIFTDQLLGGVLTTISGIFFGALFLLVAVKASPAWIVFLLNFIAIRAGLAAFADIITVIGLSMPFLTPASSDAQSMAELTFIPAIVWALVWAAVAFVLIGGAIWATWLVPGRPSVQITDRSPKRLHL
;
A
#
# COMPACT_ATOMS: atom_id res chain seq x y z
N MET A 1 17.04 -22.47 33.09
CA MET A 1 15.83 -22.37 32.25
C MET A 1 15.54 -20.90 31.99
N MET A 2 15.92 -20.40 30.81
CA MET A 2 15.62 -19.03 30.36
C MET A 2 14.17 -18.95 29.89
N ASN A 3 13.42 -17.98 30.43
CA ASN A 3 12.01 -17.77 30.15
C ASN A 3 11.83 -17.27 28.69
N LYS A 4 11.14 -18.05 27.84
CA LYS A 4 10.92 -17.78 26.40
C LYS A 4 10.04 -16.54 26.09
N PHE A 5 9.64 -15.76 27.10
CA PHE A 5 8.77 -14.59 26.94
C PHE A 5 9.47 -13.23 27.09
N GLU A 6 10.78 -13.20 27.38
CA GLU A 6 11.55 -11.94 27.42
C GLU A 6 11.89 -11.37 26.03
N PHE A 7 11.69 -12.13 24.95
CA PHE A 7 12.00 -11.67 23.58
C PHE A 7 11.18 -10.43 23.14
N PHE A 8 10.07 -10.15 23.83
CA PHE A 8 9.19 -9.01 23.56
C PHE A 8 9.32 -7.84 24.55
N LYS A 9 10.20 -7.91 25.54
CA LYS A 9 10.46 -6.76 26.42
C LYS A 9 11.37 -5.76 25.71
N ILE A 10 10.74 -4.87 24.97
CA ILE A 10 11.34 -3.62 24.49
C ILE A 10 11.70 -2.82 25.75
N ASN A 11 13.00 -2.59 25.98
CA ASN A 11 13.49 -1.74 27.06
C ASN A 11 13.15 -0.28 26.73
N SER A 12 11.89 0.06 26.97
CA SER A 12 11.24 1.32 26.64
C SER A 12 11.62 2.38 27.68
N LYS A 13 12.86 2.86 27.66
CA LYS A 13 13.16 4.14 28.31
C LYS A 13 12.83 5.34 27.41
N ASP A 14 12.85 5.19 26.08
CA ASP A 14 12.58 6.30 25.13
C ASP A 14 11.66 5.96 23.94
N GLY A 15 11.08 4.74 23.89
CA GLY A 15 10.24 4.30 22.77
C GLY A 15 10.97 4.10 21.43
N GLU A 16 12.31 4.21 21.40
CA GLU A 16 13.12 3.94 20.22
C GLU A 16 13.36 2.44 20.01
N ILE A 17 13.18 1.99 18.77
CA ILE A 17 13.40 0.60 18.36
C ILE A 17 14.82 0.50 17.80
N THR A 18 15.58 -0.52 18.22
CA THR A 18 16.94 -0.72 17.69
C THR A 18 16.89 -1.17 16.22
N THR A 19 17.99 -0.94 15.48
CA THR A 19 18.09 -1.42 14.09
C THR A 19 17.85 -2.93 13.97
N GLN A 20 18.38 -3.72 14.90
CA GLN A 20 18.17 -5.16 14.91
C GLN A 20 16.69 -5.53 15.11
N GLN A 21 16.00 -4.88 16.04
CA GLN A 21 14.56 -5.10 16.26
C GLN A 21 13.74 -4.70 15.04
N THR A 22 14.06 -3.57 14.39
CA THR A 22 13.41 -3.14 13.15
C THR A 22 13.56 -4.19 12.04
N LEU A 23 14.77 -4.71 11.82
CA LEU A 23 15.02 -5.76 10.83
C LEU A 23 14.24 -7.06 11.15
N ILE A 24 14.17 -7.45 12.42
CA ILE A 24 13.37 -8.60 12.86
C ILE A 24 11.89 -8.37 12.54
N LEU A 25 11.34 -7.20 12.89
CA LEU A 25 9.93 -6.87 12.64
C LEU A 25 9.61 -6.91 11.13
N ILE A 26 10.52 -6.44 10.29
CA ILE A 26 10.38 -6.48 8.83
C ILE A 26 10.44 -7.92 8.33
N GLY A 27 11.39 -8.73 8.81
CA GLY A 27 11.49 -10.14 8.45
C GLY A 27 10.22 -10.91 8.81
N VAL A 28 9.67 -10.67 10.02
CA VAL A 28 8.39 -11.27 10.45
C VAL A 28 7.22 -10.75 9.62
N ALA A 29 7.18 -9.46 9.30
CA ALA A 29 6.17 -8.88 8.43
C ALA A 29 6.20 -9.50 7.02
N GLY A 30 7.38 -9.66 6.44
CA GLY A 30 7.57 -10.27 5.13
C GLY A 30 7.19 -11.74 5.10
N LEU A 31 7.58 -12.50 6.13
CA LEU A 31 7.18 -13.89 6.29
C LEU A 31 5.65 -14.00 6.40
N ALA A 32 5.03 -13.21 7.27
CA ALA A 32 3.57 -13.20 7.43
C ALA A 32 2.86 -12.83 6.14
N ALA A 33 3.32 -11.79 5.43
CA ALA A 33 2.75 -11.34 4.16
C ALA A 33 2.85 -12.41 3.06
N THR A 34 3.97 -13.13 3.03
CA THR A 34 4.22 -14.21 2.07
C THR A 34 3.39 -15.45 2.37
N LEU A 35 3.36 -15.90 3.64
CA LEU A 35 2.51 -17.02 4.07
C LEU A 35 1.04 -16.75 3.75
N LEU A 36 0.56 -15.53 4.02
CA LEU A 36 -0.79 -15.13 3.70
C LEU A 36 -1.08 -15.11 2.19
N ALA A 37 -0.06 -14.89 1.35
CA ALA A 37 -0.17 -14.90 -0.10
C ALA A 37 -0.25 -16.32 -0.70
N ILE A 38 0.55 -17.25 -0.17
CA ILE A 38 0.79 -18.55 -0.81
C ILE A 38 -0.01 -19.69 -0.17
N VAL A 39 -0.43 -19.57 1.10
CA VAL A 39 -1.12 -20.65 1.82
C VAL A 39 -2.62 -20.55 1.55
N PRO A 40 -3.24 -21.49 0.81
CA PRO A 40 -4.63 -21.37 0.37
C PRO A 40 -5.64 -21.28 1.53
N TRP A 41 -5.39 -21.99 2.63
CA TRP A 41 -6.28 -21.99 3.80
C TRP A 41 -6.30 -20.65 4.55
N LEU A 42 -5.33 -19.77 4.29
CA LEU A 42 -5.30 -18.41 4.83
C LEU A 42 -6.03 -17.40 3.92
N ALA A 43 -6.66 -17.84 2.82
CA ALA A 43 -7.34 -16.95 1.88
C ALA A 43 -8.40 -16.04 2.53
N PHE A 44 -9.13 -16.55 3.52
CA PHE A 44 -10.09 -15.75 4.30
C PHE A 44 -9.40 -14.61 5.07
N LEU A 45 -8.23 -14.86 5.66
CA LEU A 45 -7.44 -13.83 6.34
C LEU A 45 -6.78 -12.87 5.34
N ASN A 46 -6.52 -13.32 4.11
CA ASN A 46 -5.96 -12.50 3.05
C ASN A 46 -7.01 -11.54 2.46
N TYR A 47 -8.28 -11.94 2.46
CA TYR A 47 -9.36 -11.22 1.79
C TYR A 47 -9.48 -9.73 2.21
N PRO A 48 -9.45 -9.35 3.50
CA PRO A 48 -9.45 -7.94 3.89
C PRO A 48 -8.26 -7.15 3.29
N PHE A 49 -7.06 -7.72 3.27
CA PHE A 49 -5.90 -7.05 2.69
C PHE A 49 -5.96 -6.95 1.18
N ARG A 50 -6.63 -7.91 0.52
CA ARG A 50 -6.94 -7.79 -0.91
C ARG A 50 -7.86 -6.59 -1.15
N LEU A 51 -8.94 -6.44 -0.37
CA LEU A 51 -9.81 -5.27 -0.48
C LEU A 51 -9.05 -3.96 -0.24
N LEU A 52 -8.17 -3.90 0.76
CA LEU A 52 -7.34 -2.72 1.02
C LEU A 52 -6.51 -2.34 -0.22
N ILE A 53 -5.83 -3.31 -0.83
CA ILE A 53 -4.99 -3.08 -2.01
C ILE A 53 -5.86 -2.66 -3.20
N THR A 54 -7.01 -3.29 -3.41
CA THR A 54 -7.96 -2.90 -4.46
C THR A 54 -8.46 -1.46 -4.24
N ILE A 55 -8.76 -1.02 -3.01
CA ILE A 55 -9.12 0.38 -2.77
C ILE A 55 -7.98 1.31 -3.19
N VAL A 56 -6.74 1.00 -2.79
CA VAL A 56 -5.57 1.82 -3.18
C VAL A 56 -5.42 1.86 -4.70
N HIS A 57 -5.64 0.74 -5.39
CA HIS A 57 -5.64 0.65 -6.87
C HIS A 57 -6.68 1.59 -7.49
N GLU A 58 -7.95 1.46 -7.10
CA GLU A 58 -9.04 2.27 -7.65
C GLU A 58 -8.90 3.76 -7.34
N LEU A 59 -8.45 4.10 -6.12
CA LEU A 59 -8.17 5.48 -5.75
C LEU A 59 -7.01 6.05 -6.57
N SER A 60 -6.04 5.24 -6.99
CA SER A 60 -4.93 5.70 -7.80
C SER A 60 -5.37 6.10 -9.22
N HIS A 61 -6.28 5.36 -9.85
CA HIS A 61 -6.94 5.80 -11.09
C HIS A 61 -7.68 7.13 -10.90
N GLY A 62 -8.47 7.25 -9.84
CA GLY A 62 -9.21 8.47 -9.51
C GLY A 62 -8.30 9.68 -9.31
N LEU A 63 -7.21 9.52 -8.54
CA LEU A 63 -6.22 10.56 -8.32
C LEU A 63 -5.52 10.97 -9.62
N ALA A 64 -5.11 10.00 -10.45
CA ALA A 64 -4.49 10.29 -11.74
C ALA A 64 -5.45 11.04 -12.67
N ALA A 65 -6.74 10.68 -12.67
CA ALA A 65 -7.75 11.40 -13.44
C ALA A 65 -7.85 12.86 -12.98
N LEU A 66 -7.94 13.10 -11.67
CA LEU A 66 -8.00 14.46 -11.11
C LEU A 66 -6.75 15.29 -11.44
N ILE A 67 -5.55 14.71 -11.26
CA ILE A 67 -4.27 15.40 -11.52
C ILE A 67 -4.11 15.76 -12.99
N THR A 68 -4.62 14.92 -13.89
CA THR A 68 -4.52 15.15 -15.35
C THR A 68 -5.67 15.98 -15.92
N GLY A 69 -6.47 16.62 -15.07
CA GLY A 69 -7.56 17.53 -15.48
C GLY A 69 -8.88 16.83 -15.82
N GLY A 70 -9.02 15.55 -15.48
CA GLY A 70 -10.26 14.80 -15.57
C GLY A 70 -11.08 14.81 -14.27
N HIS A 71 -12.02 13.88 -14.19
CA HIS A 71 -12.96 13.73 -13.09
C HIS A 71 -12.90 12.31 -12.54
N PHE A 72 -12.85 12.19 -11.22
CA PHE A 72 -13.15 10.95 -10.53
C PHE A 72 -14.61 10.97 -10.10
N ILE A 73 -15.43 10.08 -10.65
CA ILE A 73 -16.88 10.09 -10.44
C ILE A 73 -17.22 9.27 -9.20
N ARG A 74 -16.82 8.00 -9.20
CA ARG A 74 -17.03 7.05 -8.11
C ARG A 74 -16.13 5.84 -8.29
N PHE A 75 -16.06 4.98 -7.28
CA PHE A 75 -15.47 3.65 -7.44
C PHE A 75 -16.25 2.60 -6.66
N VAL A 76 -16.08 1.35 -7.04
CA VAL A 76 -16.73 0.20 -6.41
C VAL A 76 -15.80 -0.99 -6.38
N ILE A 77 -15.97 -1.84 -5.38
CA ILE A 77 -15.28 -3.11 -5.18
C ILE A 77 -16.31 -4.22 -5.06
N PHE A 78 -16.03 -5.33 -5.73
CA PHE A 78 -16.91 -6.49 -5.78
C PHE A 78 -16.44 -7.58 -4.79
N SER A 79 -17.32 -8.52 -4.48
CA SER A 79 -17.07 -9.59 -3.50
C SER A 79 -15.97 -10.56 -3.94
N ASP A 80 -15.68 -10.61 -5.24
CA ASP A 80 -14.56 -11.35 -5.80
C ASP A 80 -13.23 -10.61 -5.65
N GLY A 81 -13.20 -9.45 -4.98
CA GLY A 81 -12.02 -8.61 -4.72
C GLY A 81 -11.57 -7.73 -5.88
N SER A 82 -12.26 -7.77 -7.03
CA SER A 82 -12.02 -6.85 -8.15
C SER A 82 -12.60 -5.46 -7.84
N GLY A 83 -12.12 -4.45 -8.54
CA GLY A 83 -12.56 -3.07 -8.40
C GLY A 83 -12.86 -2.42 -9.75
N LEU A 84 -13.57 -1.30 -9.70
CA LEU A 84 -13.83 -0.47 -10.86
C LEU A 84 -13.94 1.01 -10.48
N ALA A 85 -13.00 1.81 -10.97
CA ALA A 85 -13.01 3.27 -10.89
C ALA A 85 -13.67 3.90 -12.12
N TYR A 86 -14.72 4.67 -11.87
CA TYR A 86 -15.39 5.48 -12.89
C TYR A 86 -14.71 6.84 -12.99
N THR A 87 -14.03 7.06 -14.11
CA THR A 87 -13.33 8.32 -14.41
C THR A 87 -13.83 8.91 -15.74
N ALA A 88 -13.73 10.22 -15.90
CA ALA A 88 -14.06 10.91 -17.15
C ALA A 88 -13.02 11.98 -17.49
N GLY A 89 -12.59 12.05 -18.75
CA GLY A 89 -11.51 12.96 -19.16
C GLY A 89 -10.15 12.59 -18.56
N GLY A 90 -9.24 13.55 -18.49
CA GLY A 90 -7.85 13.33 -18.08
C GLY A 90 -7.01 12.62 -19.14
N TRP A 91 -5.74 12.40 -18.84
CA TRP A 91 -4.82 11.73 -19.75
C TRP A 91 -4.89 10.22 -19.53
N ARG A 92 -5.66 9.52 -20.38
CA ARG A 92 -5.87 8.06 -20.24
C ARG A 92 -4.57 7.25 -20.16
N LEU A 93 -3.50 7.70 -20.84
CA LEU A 93 -2.17 7.10 -20.77
C LEU A 93 -1.54 7.13 -19.37
N LEU A 94 -1.97 8.04 -18.49
CA LEU A 94 -1.56 8.10 -17.09
C LEU A 94 -2.61 7.53 -16.15
N VAL A 95 -3.90 7.68 -16.47
CA VAL A 95 -5.00 7.15 -15.65
C VAL A 95 -5.03 5.63 -15.64
N ILE A 96 -4.94 4.98 -16.80
CA ILE A 96 -5.01 3.52 -16.91
C ILE A 96 -3.88 2.80 -16.14
N PRO A 97 -2.59 3.16 -16.26
CA PRO A 97 -1.56 2.49 -15.47
C PRO A 97 -1.56 2.86 -13.98
N ALA A 98 -2.31 3.88 -13.58
CA ALA A 98 -2.23 4.42 -12.22
C ALA A 98 -2.64 3.42 -11.15
N GLY A 99 -3.52 2.46 -11.43
CA GLY A 99 -3.86 1.42 -10.47
C GLY A 99 -2.63 0.62 -10.04
N TYR A 100 -2.00 -0.07 -10.99
CA TYR A 100 -0.80 -0.87 -10.74
C TYR A 100 0.39 -0.05 -10.24
N LEU A 101 0.69 1.08 -10.90
CA LEU A 101 1.83 1.92 -10.52
C LEU A 101 1.58 2.64 -9.19
N GLY A 102 0.34 3.02 -8.91
CA GLY A 102 -0.05 3.66 -7.65
C GLY A 102 0.09 2.73 -6.46
N VAL A 103 -0.31 1.45 -6.58
CA VAL A 103 -0.06 0.44 -5.55
C VAL A 103 1.45 0.23 -5.31
N ALA A 104 2.26 0.22 -6.37
CA ALA A 104 3.71 0.09 -6.25
C ALA A 104 4.35 1.31 -5.56
N VAL A 105 3.95 2.53 -5.95
CA VAL A 105 4.38 3.78 -5.32
C VAL A 105 3.94 3.82 -3.85
N PHE A 106 2.70 3.43 -3.56
CA PHE A 106 2.18 3.34 -2.19
C PHE A 106 3.06 2.39 -1.35
N GLY A 107 3.29 1.16 -1.83
CA GLY A 107 4.17 0.21 -1.16
C GLY A 107 5.60 0.75 -0.94
N ALA A 108 6.19 1.37 -1.97
CA ALA A 108 7.52 1.98 -1.88
C ALA A 108 7.60 3.07 -0.80
N ILE A 109 6.62 3.98 -0.76
CA ILE A 109 6.52 5.03 0.25
C ILE A 109 6.38 4.42 1.65
N LEU A 110 5.56 3.39 1.82
CA LEU A 110 5.40 2.71 3.11
C LEU A 110 6.71 2.08 3.62
N ILE A 111 7.51 1.49 2.73
CA ILE A 111 8.84 0.93 3.07
C ILE A 111 9.75 2.03 3.60
N MET A 112 9.83 3.16 2.86
CA MET A 112 10.70 4.28 3.22
C MET A 112 10.30 4.91 4.55
N LEU A 113 9.00 5.12 4.77
CA LEU A 113 8.49 5.72 6.01
C LEU A 113 8.50 4.73 7.20
N GLY A 114 8.46 3.43 6.91
CA GLY A 114 8.47 2.34 7.89
C GLY A 114 9.77 2.21 8.70
N ARG A 115 10.84 2.92 8.32
CA ARG A 115 12.11 2.93 9.08
C ARG A 115 12.06 3.77 10.35
N ASN A 116 11.18 4.76 10.43
CA ASN A 116 11.06 5.64 11.59
C ASN A 116 9.61 5.66 12.07
N HIS A 117 9.37 5.19 13.29
CA HIS A 117 8.04 5.10 13.86
C HIS A 117 7.27 6.44 13.88
N ARG A 118 7.95 7.59 14.01
CA ARG A 118 7.30 8.91 13.98
C ARG A 118 6.71 9.21 12.60
N TRP A 119 7.53 9.03 11.56
CA TRP A 119 7.08 9.16 10.17
C TRP A 119 6.04 8.09 9.81
N GLY A 120 6.19 6.87 10.35
CA GLY A 120 5.21 5.81 10.19
C GLY A 120 3.84 6.14 10.82
N ARG A 121 3.80 6.80 11.98
CA ARG A 121 2.54 7.30 12.57
C ARG A 121 1.88 8.34 11.68
N ILE A 122 2.66 9.30 11.19
CA ILE A 122 2.15 10.34 10.28
C ILE A 122 1.60 9.68 9.01
N ALA A 123 2.33 8.73 8.42
CA ALA A 123 1.89 7.98 7.25
C ALA A 123 0.55 7.28 7.50
N MET A 124 0.43 6.52 8.59
CA MET A 124 -0.81 5.84 8.97
C MET A 124 -1.97 6.82 9.17
N ALA A 125 -1.72 7.95 9.83
CA ALA A 125 -2.74 8.97 10.04
C ALA A 125 -3.20 9.60 8.72
N THR A 126 -2.26 9.99 7.85
CA THR A 126 -2.54 10.58 6.56
C THR A 126 -3.27 9.61 5.65
N ILE A 127 -2.81 8.38 5.52
CA ILE A 127 -3.46 7.35 4.71
C ILE A 127 -4.86 7.06 5.24
N GLY A 128 -5.01 6.90 6.56
CA GLY A 128 -6.30 6.66 7.18
C GLY A 128 -7.30 7.78 6.91
N LEU A 129 -6.87 9.04 7.08
CA LEU A 129 -7.72 10.21 6.81
C LEU A 129 -8.08 10.33 5.34
N VAL A 130 -7.10 10.25 4.43
CA VAL A 130 -7.34 10.33 2.98
C VAL A 130 -8.28 9.22 2.53
N MET A 131 -8.08 7.99 3.02
CA MET A 131 -8.93 6.86 2.69
C MET A 131 -10.37 7.09 3.14
N ILE A 132 -10.61 7.61 4.35
CA ILE A 132 -11.97 7.97 4.79
C ILE A 132 -12.56 9.04 3.88
N LEU A 133 -11.86 10.15 3.66
CA LEU A 133 -12.38 11.28 2.88
C LEU A 133 -12.73 10.85 1.44
N PHE A 134 -11.87 10.08 0.80
CA PHE A 134 -12.11 9.58 -0.56
C PHE A 134 -13.21 8.51 -0.58
N THR A 135 -13.31 7.65 0.44
CA THR A 135 -14.42 6.70 0.56
C THR A 135 -15.76 7.43 0.69
N LEU A 136 -15.84 8.43 1.58
CA LEU A 136 -17.05 9.24 1.76
C LEU A 136 -17.42 9.98 0.47
N ARG A 137 -16.43 10.52 -0.25
CA ARG A 137 -16.68 11.30 -1.47
C ARG A 137 -17.03 10.43 -2.67
N TYR A 138 -16.33 9.31 -2.88
CA TYR A 138 -16.34 8.56 -4.14
C TYR A 138 -16.85 7.12 -4.04
N ALA A 139 -16.89 6.50 -2.85
CA ALA A 139 -17.48 5.16 -2.70
C ALA A 139 -18.99 5.21 -2.42
N ILE A 140 -19.44 6.15 -1.57
CA ILE A 140 -20.86 6.31 -1.21
C ILE A 140 -21.78 6.44 -2.44
N PRO A 141 -21.44 7.20 -3.50
CA PRO A 141 -22.29 7.27 -4.70
C PRO A 141 -22.60 5.90 -5.32
N SER A 142 -21.69 4.92 -5.22
CA SER A 142 -21.89 3.57 -5.76
C SER A 142 -23.01 2.79 -5.04
N ILE A 143 -23.36 3.16 -3.80
CA ILE A 143 -24.51 2.60 -3.07
C ILE A 143 -25.83 2.91 -3.78
N PHE A 144 -25.92 4.07 -4.44
CA PHE A 144 -27.14 4.55 -5.11
C PHE A 144 -27.20 4.15 -6.59
N THR A 145 -26.48 3.10 -6.98
CA THR A 145 -26.46 2.56 -8.33
C THR A 145 -26.93 1.10 -8.33
N ASP A 146 -26.96 0.49 -9.51
CA ASP A 146 -27.14 -0.96 -9.68
C ASP A 146 -26.06 -1.80 -8.96
N GLN A 147 -24.97 -1.18 -8.54
CA GLN A 147 -23.85 -1.81 -7.82
C GLN A 147 -23.95 -1.67 -6.29
N LEU A 148 -25.16 -1.57 -5.74
CA LEU A 148 -25.44 -1.37 -4.30
C LEU A 148 -24.57 -2.23 -3.37
N LEU A 149 -24.53 -3.55 -3.58
CA LEU A 149 -23.79 -4.47 -2.69
C LEU A 149 -22.28 -4.20 -2.71
N GLY A 150 -21.73 -3.92 -3.90
CA GLY A 150 -20.33 -3.52 -4.04
C GLY A 150 -20.07 -2.16 -3.40
N GLY A 151 -20.99 -1.19 -3.58
CA GLY A 151 -20.91 0.14 -2.97
C GLY A 151 -20.88 0.08 -1.44
N VAL A 152 -21.72 -0.79 -0.84
CA VAL A 152 -21.74 -1.04 0.61
C VAL A 152 -20.44 -1.68 1.07
N LEU A 153 -19.96 -2.72 0.37
CA LEU A 153 -18.68 -3.38 0.68
C LEU A 153 -17.51 -2.39 0.64
N THR A 154 -17.46 -1.58 -0.42
CA THR A 154 -16.42 -0.55 -0.63
C THR A 154 -16.42 0.46 0.49
N THR A 155 -17.62 0.95 0.86
CA THR A 155 -17.78 1.96 1.90
C THR A 155 -17.39 1.42 3.26
N ILE A 156 -17.89 0.23 3.64
CA ILE A 156 -17.55 -0.41 4.92
C ILE A 156 -16.04 -0.66 4.99
N SER A 157 -15.45 -1.21 3.92
CA SER A 157 -14.02 -1.54 3.89
C SER A 157 -13.15 -0.29 3.97
N GLY A 158 -13.47 0.76 3.20
CA GLY A 158 -12.72 2.03 3.21
C GLY A 158 -12.80 2.74 4.56
N ILE A 159 -13.98 2.78 5.18
CA ILE A 159 -14.14 3.36 6.53
C ILE A 159 -13.44 2.49 7.58
N PHE A 160 -13.56 1.17 7.50
CA PHE A 160 -12.89 0.24 8.42
C PHE A 160 -11.37 0.42 8.39
N PHE A 161 -10.74 0.35 7.21
CA PHE A 161 -9.29 0.49 7.10
C PHE A 161 -8.83 1.91 7.43
N GLY A 162 -9.58 2.92 7.01
CA GLY A 162 -9.29 4.30 7.36
C GLY A 162 -9.30 4.55 8.87
N ALA A 163 -10.34 4.08 9.56
CA ALA A 163 -10.46 4.17 11.01
C ALA A 163 -9.39 3.32 11.72
N LEU A 164 -9.08 2.12 11.19
CA LEU A 164 -8.03 1.26 11.72
C LEU A 164 -6.66 1.94 11.64
N PHE A 165 -6.31 2.58 10.53
CA PHE A 165 -5.03 3.29 10.39
C PHE A 165 -4.94 4.52 11.30
N LEU A 166 -6.03 5.27 11.48
CA LEU A 166 -6.08 6.34 12.47
C LEU A 166 -5.90 5.81 13.90
N LEU A 167 -6.58 4.70 14.25
CA LEU A 167 -6.45 4.05 15.54
C LEU A 167 -5.00 3.58 15.78
N VAL A 168 -4.38 2.96 14.78
CA VAL A 168 -2.98 2.52 14.82
C VAL A 168 -2.05 3.72 15.00
N ALA A 169 -2.25 4.81 14.25
CA ALA A 169 -1.43 6.01 14.37
C ALA A 169 -1.43 6.59 15.79
N VAL A 170 -2.58 6.54 16.48
CA VAL A 170 -2.74 7.06 17.84
C VAL A 170 -2.28 6.05 18.90
N LYS A 171 -2.75 4.80 18.84
CA LYS A 171 -2.64 3.84 19.95
C LYS A 171 -1.57 2.77 19.81
N ALA A 172 -1.11 2.46 18.60
CA ALA A 172 -0.18 1.35 18.40
C ALA A 172 1.19 1.65 19.01
N SER A 173 1.89 0.59 19.45
CA SER A 173 3.30 0.73 19.85
C SER A 173 4.18 1.00 18.61
N PRO A 174 5.37 1.60 18.79
CA PRO A 174 6.33 1.79 17.70
C PRO A 174 6.57 0.50 16.89
N ALA A 175 6.69 -0.65 17.57
CA ALA A 175 6.94 -1.93 16.92
C ALA A 175 5.80 -2.35 15.99
N TRP A 176 4.55 -2.14 16.42
CA TRP A 176 3.37 -2.43 15.59
C TRP A 176 3.29 -1.52 14.36
N ILE A 177 3.68 -0.25 14.47
CA ILE A 177 3.71 0.67 13.33
C ILE A 177 4.71 0.20 12.27
N VAL A 178 5.93 -0.13 12.70
CA VAL A 178 6.98 -0.66 11.80
C VAL A 178 6.52 -1.97 11.16
N PHE A 179 5.98 -2.90 11.95
CA PHE A 179 5.46 -4.17 11.45
C PHE A 179 4.35 -3.96 10.40
N LEU A 180 3.31 -3.19 10.72
CA LEU A 180 2.14 -3.02 9.87
C LEU A 180 2.48 -2.29 8.55
N LEU A 181 3.30 -1.24 8.59
CA LEU A 181 3.72 -0.53 7.39
C LEU A 181 4.46 -1.45 6.42
N ASN A 182 5.44 -2.20 6.93
CA ASN A 182 6.21 -3.13 6.10
C ASN A 182 5.36 -4.32 5.66
N PHE A 183 4.45 -4.82 6.50
CA PHE A 183 3.51 -5.88 6.15
C PHE A 183 2.62 -5.45 4.97
N ILE A 184 1.99 -4.29 5.05
CA ILE A 184 1.12 -3.75 3.99
C ILE A 184 1.94 -3.49 2.72
N ALA A 185 3.14 -2.92 2.86
CA ALA A 185 4.01 -2.66 1.72
C ALA A 185 4.41 -3.95 0.97
N ILE A 186 4.81 -4.98 1.70
CA ILE A 186 5.19 -6.27 1.11
C ILE A 186 3.97 -6.95 0.51
N ARG A 187 2.80 -6.88 1.15
CA ARG A 187 1.53 -7.36 0.58
C ARG A 187 1.19 -6.64 -0.74
N ALA A 188 1.36 -5.33 -0.81
CA ALA A 188 1.15 -4.55 -2.03
C ALA A 188 2.10 -5.01 -3.16
N GLY A 189 3.38 -5.24 -2.84
CA GLY A 189 4.34 -5.80 -3.80
C GLY A 189 3.98 -7.21 -4.27
N LEU A 190 3.62 -8.10 -3.35
CA LEU A 190 3.20 -9.47 -3.67
C LEU A 190 1.92 -9.52 -4.51
N ALA A 191 0.97 -8.61 -4.27
CA ALA A 191 -0.24 -8.49 -5.07
C ALA A 191 0.10 -8.09 -6.51
N ALA A 192 0.99 -7.11 -6.72
CA ALA A 192 1.44 -6.74 -8.06
C ALA A 192 2.06 -7.93 -8.82
N PHE A 193 2.81 -8.81 -8.14
CA PHE A 193 3.33 -10.03 -8.77
C PHE A 193 2.23 -11.04 -9.14
N ALA A 194 1.25 -11.25 -8.27
CA ALA A 194 0.13 -12.15 -8.53
C ALA A 194 -0.73 -11.66 -9.70
N ASP A 195 -0.87 -10.34 -9.86
CA ASP A 195 -1.60 -9.74 -10.97
C ASP A 195 -0.91 -10.00 -12.31
N ILE A 196 0.43 -10.04 -12.38
CA ILE A 196 1.16 -10.41 -13.60
C ILE A 196 0.81 -11.83 -14.03
N ILE A 197 0.81 -12.78 -13.09
CA ILE A 197 0.45 -14.18 -13.35
C ILE A 197 -1.00 -14.26 -13.82
N THR A 198 -1.88 -13.48 -13.20
CA THR A 198 -3.28 -13.38 -13.59
C THR A 198 -3.43 -12.81 -14.99
N VAL A 199 -2.73 -11.74 -15.35
CA VAL A 199 -2.77 -11.15 -16.70
C VAL A 199 -2.17 -12.10 -17.75
N ILE A 200 -1.11 -12.84 -17.42
CA ILE A 200 -0.57 -13.90 -18.30
C ILE A 200 -1.63 -14.99 -18.53
N GLY A 201 -2.33 -15.42 -17.47
CA GLY A 201 -3.42 -16.39 -17.56
C GLY A 201 -4.65 -15.88 -18.33
N LEU A 202 -5.00 -14.60 -18.16
CA LEU A 202 -6.10 -13.91 -18.86
C LEU A 202 -5.76 -13.52 -20.31
N SER A 203 -4.48 -13.51 -20.68
CA SER A 203 -4.02 -13.30 -22.07
C SER A 203 -4.35 -14.50 -22.98
N MET A 204 -4.99 -15.54 -22.43
CA MET A 204 -5.69 -16.59 -23.17
C MET A 204 -7.13 -16.12 -23.48
N PRO A 205 -7.45 -15.68 -24.71
CA PRO A 205 -8.69 -14.94 -25.04
C PRO A 205 -10.00 -15.74 -24.84
N PHE A 206 -9.91 -17.03 -24.54
CA PHE A 206 -11.05 -17.95 -24.54
C PHE A 206 -11.73 -18.12 -23.17
N LEU A 207 -11.22 -17.54 -22.07
CA LEU A 207 -11.68 -17.92 -20.74
C LEU A 207 -12.43 -16.84 -19.94
N THR A 208 -12.28 -15.53 -20.22
CA THR A 208 -13.00 -14.50 -19.44
C THR A 208 -13.16 -13.16 -20.18
N PRO A 209 -14.37 -12.57 -20.27
CA PRO A 209 -14.61 -11.22 -20.78
C PRO A 209 -14.34 -10.12 -19.73
N ALA A 210 -13.45 -10.34 -18.77
CA ALA A 210 -13.11 -9.33 -17.78
C ALA A 210 -12.11 -8.33 -18.37
N SER A 211 -12.55 -7.09 -18.61
CA SER A 211 -11.69 -5.99 -19.06
C SER A 211 -10.71 -5.60 -17.94
N SER A 212 -9.42 -5.89 -18.13
CA SER A 212 -8.35 -5.42 -17.24
C SER A 212 -7.83 -4.04 -17.67
N ASP A 213 -7.08 -3.35 -16.81
CA ASP A 213 -6.39 -2.11 -17.19
C ASP A 213 -5.43 -2.34 -18.35
N ALA A 214 -4.74 -3.48 -18.37
CA ALA A 214 -3.85 -3.87 -19.46
C ALA A 214 -4.62 -4.04 -20.78
N GLN A 215 -5.83 -4.60 -20.74
CA GLN A 215 -6.70 -4.71 -21.91
C GLN A 215 -7.18 -3.33 -22.38
N SER A 216 -7.60 -2.46 -21.44
CA SER A 216 -7.98 -1.08 -21.74
C SER A 216 -6.82 -0.29 -22.38
N MET A 217 -5.60 -0.57 -21.94
CA MET A 217 -4.39 0.03 -22.50
C MET A 217 -4.06 -0.53 -23.89
N ALA A 218 -4.30 -1.82 -24.10
CA ALA A 218 -4.15 -2.44 -25.41
C ALA A 218 -5.13 -1.86 -26.43
N GLU A 219 -6.39 -1.65 -26.06
CA GLU A 219 -7.39 -1.01 -26.91
C GLU A 219 -7.01 0.44 -27.26
N LEU A 220 -6.39 1.17 -26.32
CA LEU A 220 -6.00 2.56 -26.53
C LEU A 220 -4.72 2.71 -27.37
N THR A 221 -3.77 1.76 -27.31
CA THR A 221 -2.47 1.88 -28.02
C THR A 221 -2.23 0.86 -29.12
N PHE A 222 -3.12 -0.12 -29.28
CA PHE A 222 -2.95 -1.27 -30.17
C PHE A 222 -1.72 -2.13 -29.85
N ILE A 223 -1.11 -1.95 -28.67
CA ILE A 223 -0.01 -2.78 -28.16
C ILE A 223 -0.60 -3.88 -27.27
N PRO A 224 -0.20 -5.16 -27.40
CA PRO A 224 -0.80 -6.26 -26.63
C PRO A 224 -0.78 -6.03 -25.11
N ALA A 225 -1.85 -6.40 -24.42
CA ALA A 225 -2.03 -6.20 -22.98
C ALA A 225 -0.87 -6.77 -22.14
N ILE A 226 -0.32 -7.91 -22.56
CA ILE A 226 0.82 -8.54 -21.90
C ILE A 226 2.07 -7.64 -21.88
N VAL A 227 2.30 -6.85 -22.93
CA VAL A 227 3.45 -5.93 -22.99
C VAL A 227 3.30 -4.85 -21.91
N TRP A 228 2.11 -4.26 -21.79
CA TRP A 228 1.83 -3.26 -20.76
C TRP A 228 1.94 -3.83 -19.34
N ALA A 229 1.40 -5.03 -19.11
CA ALA A 229 1.52 -5.70 -17.82
C ALA A 229 3.00 -5.95 -17.43
N LEU A 230 3.83 -6.40 -18.38
CA LEU A 230 5.27 -6.59 -18.16
C LEU A 230 6.01 -5.28 -17.91
N VAL A 231 5.65 -4.20 -18.60
CA VAL A 231 6.23 -2.86 -18.37
C VAL A 231 5.91 -2.37 -16.96
N TRP A 232 4.64 -2.43 -16.55
CA TRP A 232 4.24 -1.96 -15.21
C TRP A 232 4.80 -2.84 -14.10
N ALA A 233 4.89 -4.15 -14.33
CA ALA A 233 5.61 -5.06 -13.45
C ALA A 233 7.07 -4.67 -13.24
N ALA A 234 7.78 -4.38 -14.33
CA ALA A 234 9.18 -3.97 -14.27
C ALA A 234 9.34 -2.64 -13.50
N VAL A 235 8.45 -1.67 -13.75
CA VAL A 235 8.45 -0.40 -13.02
C VAL A 235 8.16 -0.62 -11.53
N ALA A 236 7.16 -1.44 -11.20
CA ALA A 236 6.83 -1.78 -9.82
C ALA A 236 8.01 -2.47 -9.10
N PHE A 237 8.68 -3.40 -9.79
CA PHE A 237 9.88 -4.07 -9.29
C PHE A 237 11.00 -3.08 -8.97
N VAL A 238 11.26 -2.13 -9.88
CA VAL A 238 12.28 -1.08 -9.68
C VAL A 238 11.90 -0.15 -8.52
N LEU A 239 10.63 0.26 -8.41
CA LEU A 239 10.15 1.13 -7.33
C LEU A 239 10.29 0.46 -5.96
N ILE A 240 9.82 -0.78 -5.83
CA ILE A 240 9.85 -1.52 -4.57
C ILE A 240 11.29 -1.92 -4.24
N GLY A 241 12.04 -2.48 -5.19
CA GLY A 241 13.44 -2.85 -5.01
C GLY A 241 14.32 -1.63 -4.68
N GLY A 242 14.10 -0.51 -5.35
CA GLY A 242 14.75 0.77 -5.08
C GLY A 242 14.41 1.31 -3.69
N ALA A 243 13.15 1.25 -3.26
CA ALA A 243 12.76 1.62 -1.90
C ALA A 243 13.42 0.74 -0.84
N ILE A 244 13.50 -0.57 -1.06
CA ILE A 244 14.21 -1.51 -0.17
C ILE A 244 15.70 -1.15 -0.12
N TRP A 245 16.33 -0.95 -1.28
CA TRP A 245 17.76 -0.63 -1.37
C TRP A 245 18.08 0.70 -0.67
N ALA A 246 17.34 1.77 -0.98
CA ALA A 246 17.55 3.09 -0.40
C ALA A 246 17.28 3.12 1.11
N THR A 247 16.32 2.33 1.59
CA THR A 247 15.95 2.32 3.01
C THR A 247 16.86 1.43 3.84
N TRP A 248 17.33 0.30 3.30
CA TRP A 248 17.97 -0.76 4.09
C TRP A 248 19.39 -1.13 3.67
N LEU A 249 19.75 -0.97 2.39
CA LEU A 249 21.04 -1.41 1.86
C LEU A 249 22.06 -0.28 1.73
N VAL A 250 21.62 0.98 1.68
CA VAL A 250 22.52 2.15 1.72
C VAL A 250 22.79 2.57 3.17
N PRO A 251 24.04 2.42 3.68
CA PRO A 251 24.38 2.85 5.03
C PRO A 251 24.52 4.38 5.11
N GLY A 252 23.74 4.99 6.01
CA GLY A 252 24.05 6.30 6.62
C GLY A 252 23.62 7.57 5.88
N ARG A 253 22.80 8.38 6.57
CA ARG A 253 23.17 9.80 6.75
C ARG A 253 23.46 9.96 8.25
N PRO A 254 24.64 10.46 8.65
CA PRO A 254 24.92 10.75 10.04
C PRO A 254 23.84 11.70 10.57
N SER A 255 23.27 11.40 11.75
CA SER A 255 22.55 12.42 12.49
C SER A 255 23.51 13.56 12.73
N VAL A 256 23.15 14.77 12.30
CA VAL A 256 23.87 15.98 12.67
C VAL A 256 23.81 16.04 14.20
N GLN A 257 24.90 15.68 14.87
CA GLN A 257 25.09 15.98 16.27
C GLN A 257 25.15 17.50 16.35
N ILE A 258 24.05 18.13 16.73
CA ILE A 258 24.08 19.50 17.21
C ILE A 258 24.86 19.42 18.51
N THR A 259 26.18 19.62 18.43
CA THR A 259 27.02 19.79 19.60
C THR A 259 26.44 20.95 20.40
N ASP A 260 25.90 20.63 21.55
CA ASP A 260 25.56 21.57 22.61
C ASP A 260 26.80 22.41 22.92
N ARG A 261 26.85 23.63 22.38
CA ARG A 261 27.82 24.63 22.79
C ARG A 261 27.32 25.20 24.12
N SER A 262 27.55 24.47 25.20
CA SER A 262 27.54 25.07 26.53
C SER A 262 28.62 26.18 26.56
N PRO A 263 28.28 27.43 26.93
CA PRO A 263 29.28 28.47 27.06
C PRO A 263 30.17 28.12 28.25
N LYS A 264 31.46 27.92 27.97
CA LYS A 264 32.50 27.81 29.00
C LYS A 264 32.37 29.02 29.93
N ARG A 265 32.03 28.78 31.20
CA ARG A 265 32.21 29.78 32.26
C ARG A 265 33.70 30.10 32.34
N LEU A 266 34.06 31.33 31.99
CA LEU A 266 35.35 31.89 32.33
C LEU A 266 35.37 32.09 33.85
N HIS A 267 36.18 31.29 34.53
CA HIS A 267 36.64 31.62 35.87
C HIS A 267 37.72 32.68 35.72
N LEU A 268 37.40 33.90 36.14
CA LEU A 268 38.33 34.96 36.53
C LEU A 268 38.02 35.29 37.99
#